data_AF-K2N1H7-F1
#
_entry.id   AF-K2N1H7-F1
#
_cell.length_a   1.000
_cell.length_b   1.000
_cell.length_c   1.000
_cell.angle_alpha   90.00
_cell.angle_beta   90.00
_cell.angle_gamma   90.00
#
_symmetry.space_group_name_H-M   'P 1'
#
loop_
_entity.id
_entity.type
_entity.pdbx_description
1 polymer ?
#
loop_
_entity_poly.entity_id
_entity_poly.type
_entity_poly.pdbx_seq_one_letter_code
_entity_poly.pdbx_strand_id
1 'polypeptide(L)'
;MPPKLNRVQGGNAKNPASAVPQGGRRRRTRQELVGDTDQPAATQRRVEEARQPQWTMRSTVNDILLEGSTNRHNMKLNDFIRSNVGGRAAVDEGYNVTMEVFVQEPDAYVQDQNLLRRIFNLIEYQVYKLHHEGVVSHEEWRDYERKDTVTPFVRTEINRVLTQVLREERREAEARAEREKQVRPTFTTTIEDVLFRGRVRVMDIKLNDFLTMELDGKGILCANRNVILRNFLNNPTSHIQDEGVLREIQAAGRYLSMATAVKEEMDLEEDVRRLHEIGVVSLEEWRDYEGKDTVTPFARGKLNAALTQVQTQ
;
A
#
# COMPACT_ATOMS: atom_id res chain seq x y z
N MET A 1 53.96 -20.16 65.98
CA MET A 1 54.17 -19.86 67.43
C MET A 1 53.65 -18.45 67.69
N PRO A 2 53.07 -18.18 68.88
CA PRO A 2 51.63 -18.05 69.19
C PRO A 2 51.17 -16.54 69.27
N PRO A 3 49.98 -16.14 69.78
CA PRO A 3 48.82 -16.88 70.33
C PRO A 3 47.43 -16.42 69.72
N LYS A 4 46.34 -17.21 69.80
CA LYS A 4 45.19 -17.16 70.77
C LYS A 4 44.31 -15.88 70.70
N LEU A 5 43.00 -15.83 70.88
CA LEU A 5 41.92 -16.71 71.37
C LEU A 5 40.56 -15.99 71.11
N ASN A 6 39.48 -16.78 70.96
CA ASN A 6 38.10 -16.59 71.47
C ASN A 6 37.31 -15.29 71.21
N ARG A 7 36.12 -15.34 70.59
CA ARG A 7 34.81 -15.83 71.12
C ARG A 7 34.31 -14.98 72.30
N VAL A 8 33.17 -14.31 72.12
CA VAL A 8 31.90 -14.46 72.89
C VAL A 8 30.99 -13.21 72.71
N GLN A 9 29.70 -13.51 72.47
CA GLN A 9 28.43 -12.82 72.80
C GLN A 9 28.50 -11.35 73.25
N GLY A 10 27.68 -10.44 72.75
CA GLY A 10 26.21 -10.51 72.74
C GLY A 10 25.68 -9.45 73.72
N GLY A 11 24.73 -8.63 73.31
CA GLY A 11 24.21 -7.56 74.17
C GLY A 11 23.28 -6.60 73.43
N ASN A 12 22.06 -7.06 73.20
CA ASN A 12 20.91 -6.26 72.79
C ASN A 12 20.27 -5.58 74.01
N ALA A 13 19.41 -4.60 73.74
CA ALA A 13 18.41 -3.96 74.61
C ALA A 13 18.87 -2.66 75.31
N LYS A 14 18.48 -1.48 74.79
CA LYS A 14 17.17 -0.79 74.99
C LYS A 14 17.20 0.00 76.31
N ASN A 15 16.83 1.27 76.41
CA ASN A 15 15.59 1.93 75.96
C ASN A 15 15.65 3.42 76.45
N PRO A 16 14.60 4.27 76.42
CA PRO A 16 14.01 4.98 75.28
C PRO A 16 13.67 6.47 75.61
N ALA A 17 13.05 7.19 74.66
CA ALA A 17 12.05 8.29 74.81
C ALA A 17 12.22 9.23 73.59
N SER A 18 11.50 9.06 72.47
CA SER A 18 10.06 9.32 72.24
C SER A 18 9.64 10.75 72.55
N ALA A 19 9.61 11.60 71.52
CA ALA A 19 8.48 12.47 71.18
C ALA A 19 8.75 13.21 69.86
N VAL A 20 8.02 12.84 68.81
CA VAL A 20 7.71 13.69 67.65
C VAL A 20 6.24 14.10 67.80
N PRO A 21 5.85 15.29 67.33
CA PRO A 21 4.72 15.29 66.40
C PRO A 21 4.91 16.18 65.17
N GLN A 22 4.18 15.76 64.14
CA GLN A 22 4.10 16.16 62.75
C GLN A 22 3.74 17.64 62.47
N GLY A 23 4.13 18.12 61.28
CA GLY A 23 3.56 19.31 60.65
C GLY A 23 4.02 19.45 59.19
N GLY A 24 3.09 19.29 58.25
CA GLY A 24 3.36 19.27 56.81
C GLY A 24 3.39 20.65 56.12
N ARG A 25 3.77 20.57 54.83
CA ARG A 25 3.64 21.56 53.73
C ARG A 25 4.47 22.85 53.83
N ARG A 26 5.50 22.95 52.98
CA ARG A 26 5.72 24.12 52.10
C ARG A 26 6.76 23.85 50.99
N ARG A 27 6.27 23.96 49.75
CA ARG A 27 6.87 24.49 48.51
C ARG A 27 8.41 24.53 48.42
N ARG A 28 8.97 23.80 47.44
CA ARG A 28 10.16 24.27 46.70
C ARG A 28 9.83 24.45 45.22
N THR A 29 10.21 25.62 44.78
CA THR A 29 9.99 26.31 43.51
C THR A 29 10.68 25.57 42.36
N ARG A 30 9.95 25.29 41.29
CA ARG A 30 10.47 24.92 39.97
C ARG A 30 10.31 26.17 39.09
N GLN A 31 11.41 26.85 38.80
CA GLN A 31 11.56 27.81 37.70
C GLN A 31 12.45 27.09 36.67
N GLU A 32 11.91 26.70 35.52
CA GLU A 32 11.83 27.51 34.29
C GLU A 32 13.19 27.64 33.60
N LEU A 33 13.46 26.69 32.72
CA LEU A 33 14.22 26.93 31.51
C LEU A 33 13.27 26.64 30.35
N VAL A 34 12.66 27.72 29.89
CA VAL A 34 11.94 27.84 28.62
C VAL A 34 12.94 27.52 27.52
N GLY A 35 12.69 26.41 26.83
CA GLY A 35 13.31 26.03 25.57
C GLY A 35 12.17 25.64 24.64
N ASP A 36 11.44 26.66 24.23
CA ASP A 36 10.31 26.58 23.31
C ASP A 36 10.83 26.14 21.94
N THR A 37 10.64 24.87 21.61
CA THR A 37 10.75 24.37 20.24
C THR A 37 9.72 23.28 20.07
N ASP A 38 8.45 23.69 20.14
CA ASP A 38 7.36 22.98 19.49
C ASP A 38 7.59 23.04 17.97
N GLN A 39 8.47 22.18 17.46
CA GLN A 39 8.46 21.89 16.04
C GLN A 39 7.13 21.20 15.71
N PRO A 40 6.30 21.78 14.82
CA PRO A 40 5.05 21.16 14.46
C PRO A 40 5.36 19.83 13.75
N ALA A 41 4.59 18.78 14.04
CA ALA A 41 4.68 17.48 13.37
C ALA A 41 4.62 17.58 11.82
N ALA A 42 4.12 18.70 11.28
CA ALA A 42 4.15 19.05 9.87
C ALA A 42 5.58 19.23 9.29
N THR A 43 6.53 19.70 10.09
CA THR A 43 7.93 19.90 9.66
C THR A 43 8.68 18.57 9.57
N GLN A 44 8.41 17.62 10.48
CA GLN A 44 8.98 16.27 10.38
C GLN A 44 8.44 15.53 9.15
N ARG A 45 7.14 15.65 8.86
CA ARG A 45 6.53 15.05 7.65
C ARG A 45 7.14 15.59 6.34
N ARG A 46 7.43 16.89 6.27
CA ARG A 46 8.09 17.51 5.11
C ARG A 46 9.58 17.17 4.96
N VAL A 47 10.27 16.94 6.07
CA VAL A 47 11.70 16.55 6.05
C VAL A 47 11.86 15.06 5.75
N GLU A 48 10.89 14.22 6.13
CA GLU A 48 10.80 12.81 5.72
C GLU A 48 10.46 12.67 4.23
N GLU A 49 9.55 13.52 3.70
CA GLU A 49 9.21 13.60 2.26
C GLU A 49 10.40 14.00 1.38
N ALA A 50 11.39 14.73 1.92
CA ALA A 50 12.57 15.16 1.17
C ALA A 50 13.64 14.06 1.00
N ARG A 51 13.47 12.87 1.62
CA ARG A 51 14.47 11.79 1.62
C ARG A 51 14.00 10.48 0.97
N GLN A 52 12.75 10.38 0.54
CA GLN A 52 12.32 9.22 -0.25
C GLN A 52 12.60 9.47 -1.74
N PRO A 53 13.16 8.49 -2.47
CA PRO A 53 13.23 8.59 -3.92
C PRO A 53 11.81 8.82 -4.47
N GLN A 54 11.63 9.85 -5.31
CA GLN A 54 10.37 10.07 -6.01
C GLN A 54 10.21 9.00 -7.08
N TRP A 55 9.65 7.86 -6.69
CA TRP A 55 9.35 6.76 -7.59
C TRP A 55 8.18 7.14 -8.51
N THR A 56 8.28 6.75 -9.77
CA THR A 56 7.25 6.99 -10.78
C THR A 56 6.96 5.69 -11.52
N MET A 57 5.90 5.67 -12.34
CA MET A 57 5.63 4.53 -13.23
C MET A 57 6.78 4.19 -14.17
N ARG A 58 7.68 5.14 -14.44
CA ARG A 58 8.87 4.97 -15.28
C ARG A 58 10.10 4.49 -14.53
N SER A 59 10.05 4.45 -13.19
CA SER A 59 11.16 3.95 -12.39
C SER A 59 11.37 2.47 -12.67
N THR A 60 12.62 2.06 -12.75
CA THR A 60 12.98 0.71 -13.17
C THR A 60 12.94 -0.26 -12.00
N VAL A 61 12.72 -1.54 -12.30
CA VAL A 61 12.84 -2.61 -11.30
C VAL A 61 14.25 -2.62 -10.68
N ASN A 62 15.27 -2.22 -11.44
CA ASN A 62 16.65 -2.08 -10.95
C ASN A 62 16.76 -0.98 -9.89
N ASP A 63 16.12 0.16 -10.10
CA ASP A 63 16.23 1.28 -9.17
C ASP A 63 15.70 0.90 -7.77
N ILE A 64 14.66 0.06 -7.74
CA ILE A 64 14.05 -0.44 -6.49
C ILE A 64 14.90 -1.53 -5.85
N LEU A 65 15.30 -2.53 -6.63
CA LEU A 65 15.86 -3.78 -6.10
C LEU A 65 17.37 -3.75 -5.93
N LEU A 66 18.06 -2.94 -6.73
CA LEU A 66 19.51 -2.95 -6.87
C LEU A 66 20.15 -1.59 -6.49
N GLU A 67 19.37 -0.62 -6.02
CA GLU A 67 19.80 0.67 -5.44
C GLU A 67 20.90 1.38 -6.27
N GLY A 68 20.73 1.40 -7.60
CA GLY A 68 21.67 2.05 -8.52
C GLY A 68 22.90 1.20 -8.91
N SER A 69 22.99 -0.06 -8.47
CA SER A 69 23.97 -0.98 -9.05
C SER A 69 23.57 -1.33 -10.48
N THR A 70 24.49 -1.11 -11.41
CA THR A 70 24.27 -1.46 -12.81
C THR A 70 24.25 -2.98 -12.90
N ASN A 71 23.08 -3.56 -13.20
CA ASN A 71 23.06 -4.95 -13.62
C ASN A 71 24.01 -5.08 -14.82
N ARG A 72 24.99 -5.98 -14.77
CA ARG A 72 26.02 -6.07 -15.81
C ARG A 72 25.47 -6.83 -17.02
N HIS A 73 24.67 -6.14 -17.82
CA HIS A 73 24.14 -6.62 -19.10
C HIS A 73 25.27 -7.35 -19.85
N ASN A 74 25.06 -8.62 -20.20
CA ASN A 74 26.02 -9.53 -20.84
C ASN A 74 27.04 -10.28 -19.96
N MET A 75 26.76 -10.48 -18.66
CA MET A 75 27.57 -11.40 -17.84
C MET A 75 27.38 -12.87 -18.24
N LYS A 76 28.45 -13.68 -18.19
CA LYS A 76 28.36 -15.14 -18.32
C LYS A 76 27.91 -15.81 -17.02
N LEU A 77 27.33 -17.01 -17.11
CA LEU A 77 26.82 -17.77 -15.98
C LEU A 77 27.89 -18.01 -14.90
N ASN A 78 29.12 -18.40 -15.25
CA ASN A 78 30.18 -18.60 -14.26
C ASN A 78 30.63 -17.30 -13.58
N ASP A 79 30.62 -16.18 -14.31
CA ASP A 79 30.94 -14.87 -13.73
C ASP A 79 29.85 -14.45 -12.73
N PHE A 80 28.58 -14.74 -13.04
CA PHE A 80 27.44 -14.50 -12.17
C PHE A 80 27.50 -15.35 -10.89
N ILE A 81 27.73 -16.66 -11.03
CA ILE A 81 27.85 -17.59 -9.90
C ILE A 81 29.00 -17.17 -8.98
N ARG A 82 30.17 -16.84 -9.56
CA ARG A 82 31.33 -16.40 -8.78
C ARG A 82 31.05 -15.13 -7.98
N SER A 83 30.32 -14.18 -8.58
CA SER A 83 30.03 -12.88 -7.97
C SER A 83 29.00 -12.97 -6.84
N ASN A 84 28.02 -13.87 -6.93
CA ASN A 84 26.86 -13.89 -6.01
C ASN A 84 26.78 -15.13 -5.10
N VAL A 85 27.27 -16.28 -5.57
CA VAL A 85 27.16 -17.58 -4.87
C VAL A 85 28.48 -17.97 -4.20
N GLY A 86 29.60 -17.52 -4.79
CA GLY A 86 30.97 -17.71 -4.31
C GLY A 86 31.84 -18.57 -5.24
N GLY A 87 33.16 -18.36 -5.21
CA GLY A 87 34.11 -18.89 -6.21
C GLY A 87 34.35 -20.41 -6.23
N ARG A 88 33.68 -21.20 -5.39
CA ARG A 88 33.76 -22.68 -5.43
C ARG A 88 32.70 -23.32 -6.32
N ALA A 89 31.62 -22.60 -6.64
CA ALA A 89 30.58 -23.09 -7.55
C ALA A 89 30.89 -22.60 -8.97
N ALA A 90 30.81 -23.51 -9.95
CA ALA A 90 30.94 -23.22 -11.37
C ALA A 90 30.31 -24.36 -12.17
N VAL A 91 29.88 -24.06 -13.39
CA VAL A 91 29.52 -25.06 -14.40
C VAL A 91 30.71 -25.30 -15.35
N ASP A 92 30.70 -26.42 -16.07
CA ASP A 92 31.71 -26.70 -17.08
C ASP A 92 31.69 -25.64 -18.19
N GLU A 93 32.82 -25.43 -18.87
CA GLU A 93 32.97 -24.36 -19.87
C GLU A 93 31.94 -24.46 -21.01
N GLY A 94 31.50 -25.67 -21.37
CA GLY A 94 30.46 -25.90 -22.37
C GLY A 94 29.06 -25.40 -21.97
N TYR A 95 28.81 -25.22 -20.67
CA TYR A 95 27.55 -24.70 -20.11
C TYR A 95 27.68 -23.24 -19.65
N ASN A 96 28.85 -22.62 -19.81
CA ASN A 96 29.12 -21.24 -19.41
C ASN A 96 28.58 -20.22 -20.42
N VAL A 97 27.25 -20.22 -20.58
CA VAL A 97 26.50 -19.35 -21.49
C VAL A 97 26.29 -17.94 -20.92
N THR A 98 25.77 -17.02 -21.72
CA THR A 98 25.33 -15.70 -21.23
C THR A 98 24.13 -15.86 -20.30
N MET A 99 23.95 -14.91 -19.36
CA MET A 99 22.77 -14.92 -18.49
C MET A 99 21.46 -14.92 -19.29
N GLU A 100 21.41 -14.23 -20.43
CA GLU A 100 20.24 -14.20 -21.34
C GLU A 100 19.85 -15.57 -21.90
N VAL A 101 20.84 -16.42 -22.18
CA VAL A 101 20.58 -17.80 -22.62
C VAL A 101 20.21 -18.67 -21.42
N PHE A 102 20.87 -18.46 -20.28
CA PHE A 102 20.61 -19.22 -19.06
C PHE A 102 19.19 -19.02 -18.52
N VAL A 103 18.64 -17.78 -18.49
CA VAL A 103 17.29 -17.54 -17.94
C VAL A 103 16.16 -18.21 -18.74
N GLN A 104 16.40 -18.57 -20.00
CA GLN A 104 15.40 -19.25 -20.83
C GLN A 104 15.19 -20.71 -20.40
N GLU A 105 16.27 -21.42 -20.10
CA GLU A 105 16.22 -22.84 -19.72
C GLU A 105 17.32 -23.19 -18.69
N PRO A 106 17.17 -22.76 -17.42
CA PRO A 106 18.22 -22.93 -16.40
C PRO A 106 18.64 -24.39 -16.17
N ASP A 107 17.69 -25.32 -16.22
CA ASP A 107 17.91 -26.75 -16.00
C ASP A 107 18.79 -27.40 -17.10
N ALA A 108 18.88 -26.80 -18.30
CA ALA A 108 19.77 -27.28 -19.36
C ALA A 108 21.26 -26.99 -19.08
N TYR A 109 21.56 -26.03 -18.20
CA TYR A 109 22.92 -25.56 -17.92
C TYR A 109 23.41 -25.88 -16.51
N VAL A 110 22.51 -26.05 -15.54
CA VAL A 110 22.87 -26.36 -14.15
C VAL A 110 22.04 -27.56 -13.67
N GLN A 111 22.70 -28.71 -13.53
CA GLN A 111 22.03 -29.93 -13.03
C GLN A 111 21.90 -29.96 -11.50
N ASP A 112 22.78 -29.24 -10.77
CA ASP A 112 22.70 -29.15 -9.32
C ASP A 112 21.50 -28.30 -8.88
N GLN A 113 20.44 -28.98 -8.45
CA GLN A 113 19.19 -28.38 -8.00
C GLN A 113 19.37 -27.47 -6.77
N ASN A 114 20.37 -27.72 -5.92
CA ASN A 114 20.67 -26.82 -4.80
C ASN A 114 21.30 -25.52 -5.30
N LEU A 115 22.18 -25.60 -6.30
CA LEU A 115 22.77 -24.42 -6.93
C LEU A 115 21.71 -23.60 -7.67
N LEU A 116 20.85 -24.24 -8.46
CA LEU A 116 19.72 -23.58 -9.12
C LEU A 116 18.81 -22.88 -8.11
N ARG A 117 18.43 -23.57 -7.03
CA ARG A 117 17.63 -22.96 -5.97
C ARG A 117 18.31 -21.74 -5.35
N ARG A 118 19.63 -21.78 -5.15
CA ARG A 118 20.38 -20.60 -4.66
C ARG A 118 20.35 -19.47 -5.67
N ILE A 119 20.58 -19.76 -6.95
CA ILE A 119 20.54 -18.79 -8.05
C ILE A 119 19.15 -18.14 -8.14
N PHE A 120 18.08 -18.92 -8.13
CA PHE A 120 16.71 -18.41 -8.23
C PHE A 120 16.33 -17.51 -7.05
N ASN A 121 16.95 -17.69 -5.88
CA ASN A 121 16.68 -16.82 -4.73
C ASN A 121 17.46 -15.50 -4.75
N LEU A 122 18.38 -15.30 -5.70
CA LEU A 122 19.13 -14.05 -5.85
C LEU A 122 18.29 -12.96 -6.49
N ILE A 123 18.37 -11.74 -5.94
CA ILE A 123 17.70 -10.56 -6.49
C ILE A 123 18.21 -10.27 -7.91
N GLU A 124 19.51 -10.40 -8.12
CA GLU A 124 20.19 -10.16 -9.39
C GLU A 124 19.64 -11.10 -10.48
N TYR A 125 19.40 -12.38 -10.15
CA TYR A 125 18.78 -13.32 -11.08
C TYR A 125 17.33 -12.95 -11.39
N GLN A 126 16.55 -12.59 -10.37
CA GLN A 126 15.16 -12.16 -10.56
C GLN A 126 15.06 -10.94 -11.47
N VAL A 127 15.99 -10.00 -11.32
CA VAL A 127 16.12 -8.85 -12.23
C VAL A 127 16.43 -9.31 -13.65
N TYR A 128 17.43 -10.16 -13.88
CA TYR A 128 17.73 -10.67 -15.23
C TYR A 128 16.53 -11.32 -15.89
N LYS A 129 15.83 -12.16 -15.14
CA LYS A 129 14.63 -12.84 -15.60
C LYS A 129 13.55 -11.84 -15.98
N LEU A 130 13.26 -10.87 -15.12
CA LEU A 130 12.26 -9.83 -15.40
C LEU A 130 12.59 -9.02 -16.65
N HIS A 131 13.85 -8.58 -16.82
CA HIS A 131 14.29 -7.88 -18.03
C HIS A 131 14.14 -8.73 -19.30
N HIS A 132 14.51 -10.01 -19.22
CA HIS A 132 14.34 -10.94 -20.34
C HIS A 132 12.86 -11.14 -20.70
N GLU A 133 11.98 -11.12 -19.70
CA GLU A 133 10.53 -11.19 -19.89
C GLU A 133 9.90 -9.82 -20.23
N GLY A 134 10.71 -8.78 -20.47
CA GLY A 134 10.25 -7.45 -20.90
C GLY A 134 9.75 -6.56 -19.76
N VAL A 135 9.98 -6.94 -18.50
CA VAL A 135 9.57 -6.18 -17.31
C VAL A 135 10.74 -5.34 -16.82
N VAL A 136 10.80 -4.09 -17.28
CA VAL A 136 11.89 -3.16 -16.99
C VAL A 136 11.48 -2.10 -15.96
N SER A 137 10.23 -1.67 -16.00
CA SER A 137 9.67 -0.59 -15.18
C SER A 137 8.45 -1.03 -14.37
N HIS A 138 8.03 -0.14 -13.47
CA HIS A 138 6.78 -0.30 -12.71
C HIS A 138 5.55 -0.47 -13.60
N GLU A 139 5.52 0.23 -14.75
CA GLU A 139 4.40 0.14 -15.67
C GLU A 139 4.26 -1.27 -16.26
N GLU A 140 5.36 -1.88 -16.70
CA GLU A 140 5.30 -3.27 -17.19
C GLU A 140 5.03 -4.25 -16.04
N TRP A 141 5.62 -4.02 -14.86
CA TRP A 141 5.36 -4.86 -13.70
C TRP A 141 3.89 -4.85 -13.28
N ARG A 142 3.19 -3.73 -13.42
CA ARG A 142 1.76 -3.61 -13.07
C ARG A 142 0.90 -4.65 -13.78
N ASP A 143 1.18 -4.90 -15.07
CA ASP A 143 0.38 -5.77 -15.93
C ASP A 143 1.04 -7.15 -16.17
N TYR A 144 2.18 -7.42 -15.54
CA TYR A 144 2.90 -8.69 -15.64
C TYR A 144 2.15 -9.82 -14.91
N GLU A 145 1.86 -10.90 -15.64
CA GLU A 145 1.02 -12.02 -15.16
C GLU A 145 1.78 -12.99 -14.27
N ARG A 146 3.06 -13.26 -14.58
CA ARG A 146 3.87 -14.33 -13.98
C ARG A 146 4.53 -13.92 -12.65
N LYS A 147 3.86 -13.08 -11.85
CA LYS A 147 4.35 -12.57 -10.55
C LYS A 147 4.56 -13.69 -9.52
N ASP A 148 3.83 -14.79 -9.64
CA ASP A 148 3.99 -16.01 -8.84
C ASP A 148 5.36 -16.68 -9.04
N THR A 149 5.96 -16.50 -10.21
CA THR A 149 7.28 -17.05 -10.56
C THR A 149 8.45 -16.22 -10.01
N VAL A 150 8.16 -15.05 -9.42
CA VAL A 150 9.13 -14.17 -8.76
C VAL A 150 9.17 -14.49 -7.28
N THR A 151 10.35 -14.40 -6.67
CA THR A 151 10.47 -14.68 -5.23
C THR A 151 9.53 -13.75 -4.43
N PRO A 152 8.89 -14.26 -3.35
CA PRO A 152 7.97 -13.43 -2.57
C PRO A 152 8.59 -12.14 -2.06
N PHE A 153 9.88 -12.15 -1.70
CA PHE A 153 10.61 -10.97 -1.27
C PHE A 153 10.69 -9.90 -2.37
N VAL A 154 11.17 -10.26 -3.56
CA VAL A 154 11.28 -9.33 -4.70
C VAL A 154 9.91 -8.80 -5.11
N ARG A 155 8.91 -9.69 -5.22
CA ARG A 155 7.54 -9.29 -5.54
C ARG A 155 6.98 -8.27 -4.55
N THR A 156 7.15 -8.53 -3.25
CA THR A 156 6.69 -7.64 -2.17
C THR A 156 7.35 -6.27 -2.28
N GLU A 157 8.65 -6.23 -2.57
CA GLU A 157 9.39 -4.96 -2.66
C GLU A 157 8.93 -4.09 -3.84
N ILE A 158 8.78 -4.69 -5.04
CA ILE A 158 8.25 -3.96 -6.20
C ILE A 158 6.79 -3.53 -5.95
N ASN A 159 5.94 -4.41 -5.41
CA ASN A 159 4.54 -4.12 -5.10
C ASN A 159 4.40 -3.02 -4.05
N ARG A 160 5.28 -2.97 -3.04
CA ARG A 160 5.31 -1.91 -2.01
C ARG A 160 5.49 -0.54 -2.66
N VAL A 161 6.48 -0.41 -3.53
CA VAL A 161 6.77 0.86 -4.22
C VAL A 161 5.66 1.19 -5.22
N LEU A 162 5.19 0.23 -6.03
CA LEU A 162 4.09 0.47 -6.97
C LEU A 162 2.79 0.91 -6.26
N THR A 163 2.50 0.32 -5.10
CA THR A 163 1.36 0.73 -4.26
C THR A 163 1.50 2.17 -3.76
N GLN A 164 2.72 2.59 -3.42
CA GLN A 164 2.98 3.97 -3.04
C GLN A 164 2.72 4.93 -4.22
N VAL A 165 3.29 4.65 -5.39
CA VAL A 165 3.09 5.46 -6.61
C VAL A 165 1.60 5.59 -6.95
N LEU A 166 0.87 4.48 -7.00
CA LEU A 166 -0.57 4.48 -7.31
C LEU A 166 -1.40 5.27 -6.28
N ARG A 167 -1.04 5.20 -4.99
CA ARG A 167 -1.72 5.96 -3.93
C ARG A 167 -1.42 7.45 -4.01
N GLU A 168 -0.21 7.84 -4.37
CA GLU A 168 0.17 9.24 -4.57
C GLU A 168 -0.53 9.81 -5.80
N GLU A 169 -0.51 9.13 -6.94
CA GLU A 169 -1.26 9.51 -8.15
C GLU A 169 -2.75 9.70 -7.85
N ARG A 170 -3.36 8.78 -7.09
CA ARG A 170 -4.76 8.89 -6.67
C ARG A 170 -4.99 10.11 -5.77
N ARG A 171 -4.15 10.33 -4.76
CA ARG A 171 -4.26 11.49 -3.86
C ARG A 171 -4.12 12.81 -4.62
N GLU A 172 -3.23 12.87 -5.60
CA GLU A 172 -3.06 14.05 -6.45
C GLU A 172 -4.26 14.26 -7.37
N ALA A 173 -4.83 13.20 -7.93
CA ALA A 173 -6.07 13.27 -8.72
C ALA A 173 -7.25 13.77 -7.85
N GLU A 174 -7.42 13.22 -6.65
CA GLU A 174 -8.44 13.65 -5.69
C GLU A 174 -8.21 15.11 -5.25
N ALA A 175 -6.97 15.51 -4.97
CA ALA A 175 -6.66 16.90 -4.60
C ALA A 175 -6.87 17.88 -5.75
N ARG A 176 -6.62 17.47 -7.01
CA ARG A 176 -6.94 18.28 -8.19
C ARG A 176 -8.45 18.42 -8.37
N ALA A 177 -9.18 17.31 -8.29
CA ALA A 177 -10.65 17.32 -8.38
C ALA A 177 -11.27 18.19 -7.26
N GLU A 178 -10.75 18.10 -6.04
CA GLU A 178 -11.18 18.94 -4.91
C GLU A 178 -10.84 20.42 -5.12
N ARG A 179 -9.68 20.76 -5.71
CA ARG A 179 -9.33 22.16 -6.05
C ARG A 179 -10.23 22.73 -7.15
N GLU A 180 -10.59 21.92 -8.15
CA GLU A 180 -11.50 22.32 -9.21
C GLU A 180 -12.94 22.47 -8.72
N LYS A 181 -13.36 21.62 -7.78
CA LYS A 181 -14.73 21.56 -7.26
C LYS A 181 -14.89 22.16 -5.86
N GLN A 182 -13.94 23.01 -5.44
CA GLN A 182 -13.92 23.65 -4.12
C GLN A 182 -14.98 24.76 -4.02
N VAL A 183 -16.23 24.37 -4.13
CA VAL A 183 -17.40 25.22 -3.95
C VAL A 183 -18.24 24.53 -2.90
N ARG A 184 -18.52 25.24 -1.81
CA ARG A 184 -19.59 24.80 -0.89
C ARG A 184 -20.83 24.51 -1.73
N PRO A 185 -21.60 23.45 -1.43
CA PRO A 185 -22.82 23.20 -2.16
C PRO A 185 -23.67 24.48 -2.13
N THR A 186 -24.27 24.79 -3.28
CA THR A 186 -25.25 25.85 -3.50
C THR A 186 -26.50 25.19 -4.05
N PHE A 187 -27.62 25.92 -4.16
CA PHE A 187 -28.85 25.37 -4.76
C PHE A 187 -28.63 24.84 -6.19
N THR A 188 -27.68 25.39 -6.94
CA THR A 188 -27.34 24.94 -8.31
C THR A 188 -26.37 23.76 -8.36
N THR A 189 -25.89 23.25 -7.23
CA THR A 189 -25.00 22.08 -7.22
C THR A 189 -25.77 20.85 -7.70
N THR A 190 -25.16 20.10 -8.62
CA THR A 190 -25.78 18.90 -9.20
C THR A 190 -25.93 17.79 -8.16
N ILE A 191 -26.95 16.96 -8.32
CA ILE A 191 -27.13 15.80 -7.44
C ILE A 191 -25.93 14.84 -7.51
N GLU A 192 -25.32 14.68 -8.68
CA GLU A 192 -24.13 13.84 -8.89
C GLU A 192 -22.94 14.37 -8.07
N ASP A 193 -22.68 15.67 -8.14
CA ASP A 193 -21.60 16.31 -7.36
C ASP A 193 -21.83 16.17 -5.86
N VAL A 194 -23.08 16.22 -5.38
CA VAL A 194 -23.38 16.01 -3.96
C VAL A 194 -23.13 14.57 -3.54
N LEU A 195 -23.56 13.59 -4.35
CA LEU A 195 -23.50 12.19 -4.01
C LEU A 195 -22.07 11.62 -4.06
N PHE A 196 -21.29 12.03 -5.06
CA PHE A 196 -19.91 11.56 -5.27
C PHE A 196 -18.86 12.53 -4.72
N ARG A 197 -19.21 13.79 -4.43
CA ARG A 197 -18.33 14.83 -3.85
C ARG A 197 -17.00 14.95 -4.59
N GLY A 198 -17.01 14.83 -5.92
CA GLY A 198 -15.81 14.92 -6.75
C GLY A 198 -14.73 13.87 -6.46
N ARG A 199 -15.05 12.80 -5.71
CA ARG A 199 -14.10 11.74 -5.39
C ARG A 199 -13.87 10.84 -6.59
N VAL A 200 -12.66 10.28 -6.68
CA VAL A 200 -12.37 9.17 -7.58
C VAL A 200 -13.27 7.99 -7.17
N ARG A 201 -14.11 7.54 -8.11
CA ARG A 201 -15.05 6.43 -7.89
C ARG A 201 -14.28 5.13 -7.82
N VAL A 202 -14.51 4.33 -6.78
CA VAL A 202 -13.89 3.01 -6.61
C VAL A 202 -14.22 2.11 -7.79
N MET A 203 -15.45 2.17 -8.30
CA MET A 203 -15.91 1.34 -9.42
C MET A 203 -15.16 1.57 -10.74
N ASP A 204 -14.52 2.73 -10.88
CA ASP A 204 -13.71 3.10 -12.06
C ASP A 204 -12.21 2.74 -11.91
N ILE A 205 -11.79 2.23 -10.74
CA ILE A 205 -10.42 1.76 -10.56
C ILE A 205 -10.18 0.55 -11.47
N LYS A 206 -9.00 0.47 -12.07
CA LYS A 206 -8.59 -0.68 -12.91
C LYS A 206 -8.36 -1.92 -12.04
N LEU A 207 -8.78 -3.08 -12.56
CA LEU A 207 -8.65 -4.37 -11.88
C LEU A 207 -7.19 -4.67 -11.53
N ASN A 208 -6.26 -4.56 -12.49
CA ASN A 208 -4.84 -4.86 -12.24
C ASN A 208 -4.21 -3.94 -11.18
N ASP A 209 -4.64 -2.67 -11.11
CA ASP A 209 -4.21 -1.74 -10.06
C ASP A 209 -4.68 -2.23 -8.69
N PHE A 210 -5.97 -2.57 -8.57
CA PHE A 210 -6.53 -3.12 -7.33
C PHE A 210 -5.86 -4.43 -6.91
N LEU A 211 -5.71 -5.39 -7.83
CA LEU A 211 -5.07 -6.67 -7.56
C LEU A 211 -3.63 -6.47 -7.07
N THR A 212 -2.89 -5.55 -7.69
CA THR A 212 -1.52 -5.22 -7.28
C THR A 212 -1.48 -4.58 -5.89
N MET A 213 -2.32 -3.58 -5.65
CA MET A 213 -2.28 -2.79 -4.41
C MET A 213 -2.80 -3.54 -3.19
N GLU A 214 -3.81 -4.39 -3.38
CA GLU A 214 -4.57 -4.96 -2.26
C GLU A 214 -4.49 -6.49 -2.17
N LEU A 215 -4.02 -7.17 -3.24
CA LEU A 215 -4.01 -8.64 -3.33
C LEU A 215 -2.67 -9.21 -3.85
N ASP A 216 -1.56 -8.48 -3.69
CA ASP A 216 -0.20 -8.90 -4.07
C ASP A 216 -0.03 -9.30 -5.55
N GLY A 217 -0.93 -8.80 -6.40
CA GLY A 217 -0.96 -9.10 -7.83
C GLY A 217 -1.50 -10.49 -8.18
N LYS A 218 -2.16 -11.19 -7.25
CA LYS A 218 -2.85 -12.45 -7.55
C LYS A 218 -3.94 -12.23 -8.59
N GLY A 219 -3.99 -13.10 -9.60
CA GLY A 219 -5.02 -13.07 -10.64
C GLY A 219 -4.84 -12.00 -11.71
N ILE A 220 -3.65 -11.36 -11.78
CA ILE A 220 -3.34 -10.40 -12.84
C ILE A 220 -3.27 -11.10 -14.19
N LEU A 221 -3.96 -10.52 -15.17
CA LEU A 221 -3.84 -10.85 -16.58
C LEU A 221 -3.61 -9.55 -17.35
N CYS A 222 -2.75 -9.59 -18.36
CA CYS A 222 -2.49 -8.47 -19.28
C CYS A 222 -3.79 -8.06 -20.01
N ALA A 223 -4.66 -9.03 -20.32
CA ALA A 223 -5.99 -8.78 -20.89
C ALA A 223 -6.88 -7.89 -20.00
N ASN A 224 -6.65 -7.87 -18.68
CA ASN A 224 -7.44 -7.12 -17.71
C ASN A 224 -6.96 -5.68 -17.46
N ARG A 225 -5.91 -5.21 -18.17
CA ARG A 225 -5.31 -3.86 -17.97
C ARG A 225 -6.29 -2.68 -18.05
N ASN A 226 -7.40 -2.85 -18.76
CA ASN A 226 -8.44 -1.83 -18.98
C ASN A 226 -9.78 -2.19 -18.34
N VAL A 227 -9.86 -3.32 -17.62
CA VAL A 227 -11.08 -3.73 -16.93
C VAL A 227 -11.21 -2.90 -15.66
N ILE A 228 -12.33 -2.21 -15.48
CA ILE A 228 -12.64 -1.50 -14.24
C ILE A 228 -13.38 -2.42 -13.26
N LEU A 229 -13.34 -2.08 -11.96
CA LEU A 229 -13.94 -2.90 -10.91
C LEU A 229 -15.45 -3.10 -11.09
N ARG A 230 -16.18 -2.11 -11.63
CA ARG A 230 -17.60 -2.27 -12.00
C ARG A 230 -17.83 -3.46 -12.92
N ASN A 231 -17.07 -3.52 -14.02
CA ASN A 231 -17.22 -4.58 -15.02
C ASN A 231 -16.78 -5.93 -14.47
N PHE A 232 -15.70 -5.93 -13.69
CA PHE A 232 -15.21 -7.13 -13.03
C PHE A 232 -16.25 -7.76 -12.10
N LEU A 233 -16.88 -6.97 -11.22
CA LEU A 233 -17.86 -7.49 -10.27
C LEU A 233 -19.12 -8.04 -10.95
N ASN A 234 -19.48 -7.53 -12.12
CA ASN A 234 -20.61 -8.06 -12.88
C ASN A 234 -20.34 -9.48 -13.41
N ASN A 235 -19.09 -9.81 -13.73
CA ASN A 235 -18.73 -11.14 -14.25
C ASN A 235 -17.28 -11.57 -13.90
N PRO A 236 -16.97 -11.86 -12.63
CA PRO A 236 -15.58 -12.09 -12.18
C PRO A 236 -14.91 -13.28 -12.88
N THR A 237 -15.67 -14.33 -13.19
CA THR A 237 -15.19 -15.57 -13.82
C THR A 237 -14.70 -15.36 -15.25
N SER A 238 -15.17 -14.31 -15.94
CA SER A 238 -14.66 -13.96 -17.27
C SER A 238 -13.29 -13.30 -17.25
N HIS A 239 -12.89 -12.75 -16.11
CA HIS A 239 -11.64 -12.01 -15.94
C HIS A 239 -10.59 -12.81 -15.18
N ILE A 240 -10.99 -13.73 -14.31
CA ILE A 240 -10.08 -14.63 -13.58
C ILE A 240 -10.55 -16.06 -13.81
N GLN A 241 -9.89 -16.73 -14.75
CA GLN A 241 -10.27 -18.09 -15.19
C GLN A 241 -9.90 -19.16 -14.17
N ASP A 242 -8.81 -18.96 -13.41
CA ASP A 242 -8.43 -19.86 -12.34
C ASP A 242 -9.42 -19.72 -11.18
N GLU A 243 -10.28 -20.71 -11.02
CA GLU A 243 -11.31 -20.72 -9.97
C GLU A 243 -10.69 -20.75 -8.57
N GLY A 244 -9.53 -21.37 -8.38
CA GLY A 244 -8.83 -21.43 -7.10
C GLY A 244 -8.37 -20.04 -6.69
N VAL A 245 -7.70 -19.34 -7.61
CA VAL A 245 -7.26 -17.95 -7.42
C VAL A 245 -8.46 -17.03 -7.20
N LEU A 246 -9.52 -17.17 -7.99
CA LEU A 246 -10.73 -16.36 -7.82
C LEU A 246 -11.38 -16.58 -6.44
N ARG A 247 -11.45 -17.83 -5.95
CA ARG A 247 -11.96 -18.12 -4.59
C ARG A 247 -11.10 -17.48 -3.50
N GLU A 248 -9.77 -17.52 -3.63
CA GLU A 248 -8.87 -16.85 -2.69
C GLU A 248 -9.08 -15.34 -2.67
N ILE A 249 -9.22 -14.73 -3.86
CA ILE A 249 -9.48 -13.31 -4.02
C ILE A 249 -10.82 -12.95 -3.36
N GLN A 250 -11.88 -13.70 -3.63
CA GLN A 250 -13.21 -13.46 -3.08
C GLN A 250 -13.28 -13.64 -1.55
N ALA A 251 -12.45 -14.54 -1.00
CA ALA A 251 -12.32 -14.73 0.45
C ALA A 251 -11.55 -13.59 1.14
N ALA A 252 -10.82 -12.75 0.40
CA ALA A 252 -10.04 -11.66 0.97
C ALA A 252 -10.95 -10.52 1.46
N GLY A 253 -10.74 -10.06 2.70
CA GLY A 253 -11.50 -8.94 3.26
C GLY A 253 -11.40 -7.63 2.43
N ARG A 254 -10.27 -7.44 1.72
CA ARG A 254 -10.09 -6.32 0.78
C ARG A 254 -11.03 -6.39 -0.41
N TYR A 255 -11.25 -7.58 -0.98
CA TYR A 255 -12.23 -7.79 -2.04
C TYR A 255 -13.64 -7.49 -1.54
N LEU A 256 -14.01 -7.98 -0.37
CA LEU A 256 -15.35 -7.74 0.20
C LEU A 256 -15.61 -6.25 0.44
N SER A 257 -14.63 -5.53 0.98
CA SER A 257 -14.73 -4.08 1.21
C SER A 257 -14.87 -3.30 -0.11
N MET A 258 -14.08 -3.67 -1.11
CA MET A 258 -14.17 -3.11 -2.46
C MET A 258 -15.53 -3.40 -3.12
N ALA A 259 -16.00 -4.65 -3.05
CA ALA A 259 -17.26 -5.06 -3.67
C ALA A 259 -18.46 -4.31 -3.08
N THR A 260 -18.47 -4.11 -1.76
CA THR A 260 -19.48 -3.28 -1.10
C THR A 260 -19.41 -1.84 -1.58
N ALA A 261 -18.21 -1.23 -1.63
CA ALA A 261 -18.06 0.15 -2.07
C ALA A 261 -18.52 0.36 -3.53
N VAL A 262 -18.16 -0.56 -4.44
CA VAL A 262 -18.62 -0.50 -5.84
C VAL A 262 -20.13 -0.63 -5.94
N LYS A 263 -20.73 -1.54 -5.16
CA LYS A 263 -22.19 -1.70 -5.14
C LYS A 263 -22.89 -0.44 -4.64
N GLU A 264 -22.40 0.16 -3.57
CA GLU A 264 -22.91 1.45 -3.06
C GLU A 264 -22.79 2.56 -4.11
N GLU A 265 -21.67 2.65 -4.83
CA GLU A 265 -21.50 3.62 -5.92
C GLU A 265 -22.45 3.38 -7.10
N MET A 266 -22.71 2.11 -7.45
CA MET A 266 -23.68 1.75 -8.48
C MET A 266 -25.11 2.11 -8.08
N ASP A 267 -25.48 1.88 -6.82
CA ASP A 267 -26.80 2.26 -6.29
C ASP A 267 -26.98 3.80 -6.31
N LEU A 268 -25.92 4.56 -6.03
CA LEU A 268 -25.92 6.02 -6.18
C LEU A 268 -26.05 6.47 -7.64
N GLU A 269 -25.34 5.83 -8.58
CA GLU A 269 -25.43 6.13 -10.02
C GLU A 269 -26.85 5.88 -10.54
N GLU A 270 -27.49 4.81 -10.06
CA GLU A 270 -28.88 4.49 -10.38
C GLU A 270 -29.86 5.54 -9.83
N ASP A 271 -29.68 5.96 -8.58
CA ASP A 271 -30.49 7.04 -8.00
C ASP A 271 -30.32 8.36 -8.78
N VAL A 272 -29.09 8.71 -9.17
CA VAL A 272 -28.82 9.89 -10.02
C VAL A 272 -29.58 9.78 -11.34
N ARG A 273 -29.47 8.63 -12.02
CA ARG A 273 -30.15 8.39 -13.30
C ARG A 273 -31.67 8.56 -13.17
N ARG A 274 -32.28 7.92 -12.15
CA ARG A 274 -33.72 8.00 -11.91
C ARG A 274 -34.19 9.41 -11.57
N LEU A 275 -33.41 10.16 -10.79
CA LEU A 275 -33.69 11.56 -10.47
C LEU A 275 -33.61 12.45 -11.72
N HIS A 276 -32.61 12.23 -12.58
CA HIS A 276 -32.50 12.95 -13.86
C HIS A 276 -33.69 12.65 -14.79
N GLU A 277 -34.16 11.41 -14.87
CA GLU A 277 -35.32 11.02 -15.69
C GLU A 277 -36.61 11.76 -15.30
N ILE A 278 -36.74 12.15 -14.03
CA ILE A 278 -37.89 12.92 -13.51
C ILE A 278 -37.60 14.43 -13.39
N GLY A 279 -36.45 14.90 -13.88
CA GLY A 279 -36.08 16.32 -13.92
C GLY A 279 -35.47 16.88 -12.64
N VAL A 280 -35.08 16.05 -11.68
CA VAL A 280 -34.35 16.46 -10.47
C VAL A 280 -32.86 16.34 -10.73
N VAL A 281 -32.20 17.43 -11.13
CA VAL A 281 -30.77 17.44 -11.50
C VAL A 281 -29.90 18.21 -10.50
N SER A 282 -30.50 19.03 -9.65
CA SER A 282 -29.83 19.93 -8.70
C SER A 282 -30.41 19.86 -7.28
N LEU A 283 -29.70 20.46 -6.31
CA LEU A 283 -30.19 20.61 -4.94
C LEU A 283 -31.46 21.46 -4.82
N GLU A 284 -31.66 22.42 -5.74
CA GLU A 284 -32.88 23.21 -5.82
C GLU A 284 -34.09 22.33 -6.13
N GLU A 285 -34.02 21.53 -7.20
CA GLU A 285 -35.12 20.64 -7.56
C GLU A 285 -35.31 19.54 -6.52
N TRP A 286 -34.22 19.05 -5.90
CA TRP A 286 -34.31 18.11 -4.79
C TRP A 286 -35.05 18.68 -3.57
N ARG A 287 -34.94 19.98 -3.31
CA ARG A 287 -35.67 20.64 -2.21
C ARG A 287 -37.16 20.43 -2.39
N ASP A 288 -37.65 20.68 -3.59
CA ASP A 288 -39.07 20.75 -3.94
C ASP A 288 -39.64 19.38 -4.37
N TYR A 289 -38.77 18.40 -4.63
CA TYR A 289 -39.17 17.04 -4.98
C TYR A 289 -39.84 16.30 -3.80
N GLU A 290 -41.10 15.91 -3.97
CA GLU A 290 -41.87 15.21 -2.92
C GLU A 290 -41.52 13.72 -2.79
N GLY A 291 -41.11 13.06 -3.88
CA GLY A 291 -40.89 11.61 -3.95
C GLY A 291 -39.58 11.13 -3.31
N LYS A 292 -39.13 11.74 -2.21
CA LYS A 292 -37.81 11.45 -1.59
C LYS A 292 -37.66 10.00 -1.12
N ASP A 293 -38.77 9.30 -0.85
CA ASP A 293 -38.77 7.88 -0.46
C ASP A 293 -38.42 6.92 -1.61
N THR A 294 -38.41 7.38 -2.86
CA THR A 294 -38.04 6.53 -4.01
C THR A 294 -36.54 6.36 -4.19
N VAL A 295 -35.74 7.16 -3.48
CA VAL A 295 -34.27 7.22 -3.52
C VAL A 295 -33.71 6.37 -2.37
N THR A 296 -32.54 5.75 -2.56
CA THR A 296 -31.92 4.94 -1.49
C THR A 296 -31.70 5.77 -0.22
N PRO A 297 -31.81 5.15 0.98
CA PRO A 297 -31.60 5.87 2.24
C PRO A 297 -30.25 6.59 2.32
N PHE A 298 -29.21 6.00 1.72
CA PHE A 298 -27.86 6.56 1.69
C PHE A 298 -27.78 7.82 0.81
N ALA A 299 -28.27 7.77 -0.43
CA ALA A 299 -28.30 8.91 -1.32
C ALA A 299 -29.14 10.05 -0.73
N ARG A 300 -30.34 9.73 -0.25
CA ARG A 300 -31.24 10.70 0.41
C ARG A 300 -30.58 11.37 1.61
N GLY A 301 -29.88 10.62 2.45
CA GLY A 301 -29.15 11.15 3.60
C GLY A 301 -28.10 12.17 3.19
N LYS A 302 -27.32 11.88 2.13
CA LYS A 302 -26.30 12.80 1.58
C LYS A 302 -26.94 14.07 1.01
N LEU A 303 -27.97 13.94 0.18
CA LEU A 303 -28.66 15.07 -0.44
C LEU A 303 -29.31 15.99 0.61
N ASN A 304 -29.98 15.41 1.61
CA ASN A 304 -30.56 16.19 2.71
C ASN A 304 -29.49 16.88 3.57
N ALA A 305 -28.37 16.20 3.86
CA ALA A 305 -27.27 16.83 4.59
C ALA A 305 -26.67 18.01 3.82
N ALA A 306 -26.55 17.91 2.49
CA ALA A 306 -26.10 19.00 1.65
C ALA A 306 -27.14 20.14 1.59
N LEU A 307 -28.42 19.82 1.43
CA LEU A 307 -29.51 20.81 1.43
C LEU A 307 -29.55 21.61 2.74
N THR A 308 -29.42 20.95 3.89
CA THR A 308 -29.33 21.62 5.20
C THR A 308 -28.14 22.57 5.24
N GLN A 309 -26.97 22.17 4.72
CA GLN A 309 -25.79 23.04 4.66
C GLN A 309 -25.99 24.29 3.80
N VAL A 310 -26.79 24.20 2.73
CA VAL A 310 -27.15 25.35 1.89
C VAL A 310 -28.13 26.27 2.61
N GLN A 311 -29.10 25.71 3.34
CA GLN A 311 -30.15 26.47 4.03
C GLN A 311 -29.70 27.19 5.31
N THR A 312 -28.64 26.71 5.97
CA THR A 312 -28.09 27.33 7.18
C THR A 312 -27.05 28.43 6.91
N GLN A 313 -26.85 28.80 5.64
CA GLN A 313 -26.00 29.92 5.23
C GLN A 313 -26.80 31.22 5.18
#